data_AF-A0A559K4X9-F1
#
_entry.id   AF-A0A559K4X9-F1
#
_cell.length_a   1.000
_cell.length_b   1.000
_cell.length_c   1.000
_cell.angle_alpha   90.00
_cell.angle_beta   90.00
_cell.angle_gamma   90.00
#
_symmetry.space_group_name_H-M   'P 1'
#
loop_
_entity.id
_entity.type
_entity.pdbx_description
1 polymer ?
#
loop_
_entity_poly.entity_id
_entity_poly.type
_entity_poly.pdbx_seq_one_letter_code
_entity_poly.pdbx_strand_id
1 'polypeptide(L)'
;MAINGISAFSELPLIDGGNFIEIPIDGGNFTDNLSEDLIDGGSFKSQSIRTPTGISINKSIDIIEIGENFAVMATPIPYDINYSNMVIWESSDPNVCPVNYGVLEGKSVGLVTITAYDTTRTYSKSFQVQVVPPATESFSQDQIYNVSIADYGISIDNSHSVETTNGIMKALSFASQNGYKKIVFPKGVYLVTPDAGTIKLPDNMLIDFSDSTVNIELSSKISVGYTMFVMDNVEYTKLINVNVYGEADFTTVANSNEGNISLQIVDCYKSGIENCTFSKSSGFNVITGTKRFKDGTGDTWITYSNFEPGSIDSFGNLDDKTITFHFRTPNFIDVSRLGSYYMLGYNQGYWDYQYLRSRLYSIYFYDKNYQFIEGQQYNFQYYNYEKPVNAYYAKIVVYQDTAPTSGDTDFNGAVVFIRTLGIPRRCFIKNSTFEDNFSTGLAMTGGQDWTITGNTFSRNSGRMPGCDIDWEDGWDAMVGDIVKNNTFNSILGIVTAGGANISIFDNRFNNSYLYIWPRTQNWRVFRNTFNGKAAGQYDIQLGAQGDSIFAENLLKTIRYYTTKNDTSAAYEVHAINNTLV
;
A
#
# COMPACT_ATOMS: atom_id res chain seq x y z
N MET A 1 -12.59 7.13 47.56
CA MET A 1 -13.61 7.86 46.80
C MET A 1 -12.91 8.93 45.99
N ALA A 2 -12.39 8.53 44.82
CA ALA A 2 -11.86 9.36 43.74
C ALA A 2 -11.51 8.40 42.59
N ILE A 3 -11.87 8.80 41.38
CA ILE A 3 -11.84 8.04 40.13
C ILE A 3 -10.46 8.27 39.48
N ASN A 4 -9.73 7.19 39.17
CA ASN A 4 -8.52 7.13 38.33
C ASN A 4 -8.68 5.86 37.49
N GLY A 5 -8.37 5.75 36.20
CA GLY A 5 -7.84 6.64 35.18
C GLY A 5 -7.77 5.77 33.92
N ILE A 6 -8.19 6.31 32.77
CA ILE A 6 -8.20 5.62 31.48
C ILE A 6 -6.81 5.75 30.86
N SER A 7 -6.12 4.64 30.62
CA SER A 7 -4.96 4.54 29.73
C SER A 7 -5.13 3.30 28.86
N ALA A 8 -5.63 3.49 27.64
CA ALA A 8 -5.74 2.44 26.64
C ALA A 8 -4.96 2.88 25.40
N PHE A 9 -3.65 2.64 25.41
CA PHE A 9 -2.77 2.57 24.25
C PHE A 9 -1.48 1.86 24.69
N SER A 10 -1.56 0.55 24.87
CA SER A 10 -0.40 -0.32 25.06
C SER A 10 -0.78 -1.71 24.56
N GLU A 11 -0.60 -1.96 23.25
CA GLU A 11 -0.45 -3.30 22.66
C GLU A 11 -0.15 -3.22 21.14
N LEU A 12 0.86 -2.44 20.79
CA LEU A 12 1.78 -2.77 19.70
C LEU A 12 3.17 -2.81 20.33
N PRO A 13 4.03 -3.80 20.03
CA PRO A 13 5.36 -3.83 20.63
C PRO A 13 6.16 -2.67 20.06
N LEU A 14 6.26 -1.59 20.83
CA LEU A 14 7.43 -0.74 20.80
C LEU A 14 8.56 -1.59 21.38
N ILE A 15 9.56 -1.88 20.56
CA ILE A 15 10.83 -2.46 20.99
C ILE A 15 11.48 -1.40 21.90
N ASP A 16 11.32 -1.58 23.21
CA ASP A 16 12.02 -0.80 24.23
C ASP A 16 13.47 -1.29 24.35
N GLY A 17 14.37 -0.35 24.57
CA GLY A 17 15.81 -0.52 24.42
C GLY A 17 16.46 -1.38 25.51
N GLY A 18 17.62 -1.93 25.15
CA GLY A 18 18.65 -2.28 26.13
C GLY A 18 18.61 -3.69 26.68
N ASN A 19 18.77 -4.69 25.81
CA ASN A 19 19.74 -5.77 25.99
C ASN A 19 19.78 -6.60 24.70
N PHE A 20 20.95 -6.60 24.05
CA PHE A 20 21.22 -7.37 22.85
C PHE A 20 21.05 -8.86 23.15
N ILE A 21 19.92 -9.41 22.72
CA ILE A 21 19.98 -10.70 22.03
C ILE A 21 20.29 -10.28 20.58
N GLU A 22 21.49 -10.60 20.12
CA GLU A 22 21.77 -10.64 18.69
C GLU A 22 20.76 -11.61 18.06
N ILE A 23 19.61 -11.08 17.65
CA ILE A 23 18.86 -11.68 16.56
C ILE A 23 19.72 -11.32 15.35
N PRO A 24 20.30 -12.29 14.64
CA PRO A 24 20.95 -12.00 13.39
C PRO A 24 19.87 -11.41 12.49
N ILE A 25 19.92 -10.10 12.28
CA ILE A 25 19.29 -9.47 11.13
C ILE A 25 20.16 -9.94 9.98
N ASP A 26 19.83 -11.13 9.49
CA ASP A 26 20.54 -11.78 8.42
C ASP A 26 20.33 -10.91 7.18
N GLY A 27 21.27 -9.99 6.96
CA GLY A 27 21.66 -9.55 5.64
C GLY A 27 22.21 -10.75 4.89
N GLY A 28 21.32 -11.72 4.63
CA GLY A 28 21.67 -13.01 4.11
C GLY A 28 22.48 -12.81 2.85
N ASN A 29 23.73 -13.26 2.91
CA ASN A 29 24.19 -14.12 1.84
C ASN A 29 23.18 -15.27 1.73
N PHE A 30 22.05 -15.02 1.06
CA PHE A 30 21.16 -16.06 0.58
C PHE A 30 21.93 -16.77 -0.52
N THR A 31 22.78 -17.71 -0.11
CA THR A 31 23.16 -18.81 -0.98
C THR A 31 21.86 -19.44 -1.45
N ASP A 32 21.70 -19.59 -2.77
CA ASP A 32 20.71 -20.46 -3.40
C ASP A 32 20.64 -21.78 -2.63
N ASN A 33 19.70 -21.85 -1.69
CA ASN A 33 19.27 -23.06 -1.03
C ASN A 33 17.80 -22.81 -0.77
N LEU A 34 17.01 -23.17 -1.78
CA LEU A 34 15.62 -23.56 -1.64
C LEU A 34 15.50 -24.38 -0.35
N SER A 35 15.02 -23.76 0.74
CA SER A 35 14.83 -24.48 1.99
C SER A 35 13.61 -25.39 1.83
N GLU A 36 13.85 -26.69 2.00
CA GLU A 36 12.87 -27.78 1.94
C GLU A 36 11.85 -27.79 3.10
N ASP A 37 11.63 -26.66 3.78
CA ASP A 37 10.72 -26.57 4.95
C ASP A 37 9.43 -25.79 4.68
N LEU A 38 9.07 -25.59 3.40
CA LEU A 38 7.67 -25.39 3.04
C LEU A 38 6.98 -26.75 3.15
N ILE A 39 5.98 -26.86 4.03
CA ILE A 39 5.14 -28.05 4.18
C ILE A 39 4.71 -28.53 2.79
N ASP A 40 5.38 -29.60 2.33
CA ASP A 40 5.08 -30.36 1.12
C ASP A 40 3.69 -30.97 1.27
N GLY A 41 2.72 -30.28 0.69
CA GLY A 41 1.38 -30.77 0.45
C GLY A 41 1.27 -31.48 -0.90
N GLY A 42 2.26 -32.28 -1.30
CA GLY A 42 2.16 -33.21 -2.41
C GLY A 42 2.69 -32.67 -3.74
N SER A 43 3.45 -33.53 -4.42
CA SER A 43 3.87 -33.36 -5.81
C SER A 43 2.66 -33.17 -6.73
N PHE A 44 2.31 -31.91 -7.03
CA PHE A 44 1.27 -31.59 -8.00
C PHE A 44 1.86 -31.40 -9.39
N LYS A 45 1.24 -32.06 -10.37
CA LYS A 45 1.59 -32.02 -11.79
C LYS A 45 1.37 -30.61 -12.33
N SER A 46 2.26 -30.16 -13.21
CA SER A 46 2.22 -28.89 -13.95
C SER A 46 1.08 -28.76 -14.99
N GLN A 47 -0.01 -29.52 -14.82
CA GLN A 47 -1.25 -29.35 -15.55
C GLN A 47 -2.34 -28.99 -14.54
N SER A 48 -2.85 -27.75 -14.63
CA SER A 48 -4.07 -27.41 -13.92
C SER A 48 -5.18 -28.38 -14.32
N ILE A 49 -5.81 -28.97 -13.30
CA ILE A 49 -7.06 -29.72 -13.46
C ILE A 49 -8.27 -28.79 -13.63
N ARG A 50 -8.07 -27.48 -13.46
CA ARG A 50 -9.08 -26.42 -13.51
C ARG A 50 -9.01 -25.73 -14.87
N THR A 51 -9.98 -26.04 -15.73
CA THR A 51 -10.19 -25.27 -16.97
C THR A 51 -11.02 -24.03 -16.64
N PRO A 52 -10.60 -22.82 -17.05
CA PRO A 52 -11.42 -21.62 -16.88
C PRO A 52 -12.82 -21.80 -17.46
N THR A 53 -13.83 -21.34 -16.74
CA THR A 53 -15.24 -21.32 -17.13
C THR A 53 -15.84 -19.93 -17.06
N GLY A 54 -15.05 -18.92 -16.67
CA GLY A 54 -15.48 -17.54 -16.54
C GLY A 54 -14.33 -16.61 -16.15
N ILE A 55 -14.67 -15.32 -16.04
CA ILE A 55 -13.81 -14.26 -15.51
C ILE A 55 -14.55 -13.54 -14.39
N SER A 56 -13.85 -13.24 -13.29
CA SER A 56 -14.32 -12.34 -12.24
C SER A 56 -13.56 -11.02 -12.30
N ILE A 57 -14.26 -9.90 -12.01
CA ILE A 57 -13.63 -8.61 -11.75
C ILE A 57 -13.47 -8.49 -10.23
N ASN A 58 -12.25 -8.57 -9.74
CA ASN A 58 -11.96 -8.54 -8.29
C ASN A 58 -11.72 -7.11 -7.80
N LYS A 59 -11.30 -6.20 -8.69
CA LYS A 59 -11.11 -4.78 -8.38
C LYS A 59 -11.42 -3.92 -9.61
N SER A 60 -12.27 -2.93 -9.42
CA SER A 60 -12.69 -1.96 -10.44
C SER A 60 -12.94 -0.59 -9.83
N ILE A 61 -13.25 0.39 -10.67
CA ILE A 61 -13.61 1.74 -10.27
C ILE A 61 -14.71 2.25 -11.21
N ASP A 62 -15.67 3.00 -10.67
CA ASP A 62 -16.78 3.54 -11.46
C ASP A 62 -16.45 4.89 -12.10
N ILE A 63 -15.66 5.72 -11.42
CA ILE A 63 -15.33 7.09 -11.82
C ILE A 63 -13.83 7.30 -11.73
N ILE A 64 -13.24 7.85 -12.79
CA ILE A 64 -11.83 8.24 -12.83
C ILE A 64 -11.71 9.69 -13.35
N GLU A 65 -10.86 10.50 -12.72
CA GLU A 65 -10.61 11.86 -13.21
C GLU A 65 -9.60 11.85 -14.37
N ILE A 66 -9.65 12.86 -15.24
CA ILE A 66 -8.64 13.03 -16.30
C ILE A 66 -7.25 13.17 -15.66
N GLY A 67 -6.29 12.39 -16.16
CA GLY A 67 -4.92 12.33 -15.67
C GLY A 67 -4.68 11.32 -14.54
N GLU A 68 -5.73 10.79 -13.91
CA GLU A 68 -5.63 9.72 -12.92
C GLU A 68 -5.39 8.36 -13.58
N ASN A 69 -4.81 7.45 -12.79
CA ASN A 69 -4.65 6.05 -13.14
C ASN A 69 -5.20 5.16 -12.04
N PHE A 70 -5.67 3.97 -12.40
CA PHE A 70 -6.17 2.99 -11.45
C PHE A 70 -5.81 1.57 -11.90
N ALA A 71 -5.26 0.77 -11.00
CA ALA A 71 -4.90 -0.62 -11.27
C ALA A 71 -6.10 -1.55 -11.00
N VAL A 72 -6.70 -2.07 -12.07
CA VAL A 72 -7.82 -3.02 -12.00
C VAL A 72 -7.31 -4.44 -11.86
N MET A 73 -8.13 -5.32 -11.31
CA MET A 73 -7.80 -6.73 -11.12
C MET A 73 -8.97 -7.62 -11.55
N ALA A 74 -8.65 -8.67 -12.29
CA ALA A 74 -9.58 -9.71 -12.70
C ALA A 74 -8.87 -11.06 -12.64
N THR A 75 -9.65 -12.13 -12.52
CA THR A 75 -9.12 -13.50 -12.47
C THR A 75 -9.99 -14.45 -13.30
N PRO A 76 -9.37 -15.39 -14.03
CA PRO A 76 -10.06 -16.58 -14.51
C PRO A 76 -10.61 -17.38 -13.33
N ILE A 77 -11.84 -17.87 -13.48
CA ILE A 77 -12.46 -18.77 -12.50
C ILE A 77 -12.71 -20.15 -13.12
N PRO A 78 -12.49 -21.25 -12.39
CA PRO A 78 -11.94 -21.30 -11.03
C PRO A 78 -10.43 -20.96 -10.99
N TYR A 79 -10.03 -20.12 -10.03
CA TYR A 79 -8.65 -19.66 -9.85
C TYR A 79 -7.75 -20.77 -9.30
N ASP A 80 -6.47 -20.79 -9.69
CA ASP A 80 -5.45 -21.71 -9.15
C ASP A 80 -4.12 -20.99 -8.94
N ILE A 81 -3.59 -20.99 -7.72
CA ILE A 81 -2.36 -20.27 -7.37
C ILE A 81 -1.12 -20.77 -8.13
N ASN A 82 -1.13 -22.01 -8.63
CA ASN A 82 0.01 -22.62 -9.30
C ASN A 82 -0.15 -22.60 -10.82
N TYR A 83 -1.26 -22.08 -11.34
CA TYR A 83 -1.51 -21.99 -12.78
C TYR A 83 -1.30 -20.60 -13.34
N SER A 84 -1.25 -20.48 -14.67
CA SER A 84 -1.34 -19.16 -15.30
C SER A 84 -2.78 -18.67 -15.22
N ASN A 85 -2.96 -17.52 -14.59
CA ASN A 85 -4.19 -16.77 -14.42
C ASN A 85 -4.15 -15.44 -15.21
N MET A 86 -3.35 -15.38 -16.28
CA MET A 86 -3.19 -14.18 -17.09
C MET A 86 -4.53 -13.68 -17.65
N VAL A 87 -4.71 -12.36 -17.62
CA VAL A 87 -5.90 -11.66 -18.13
C VAL A 87 -5.50 -10.68 -19.22
N ILE A 88 -6.30 -10.62 -20.27
CA ILE A 88 -6.20 -9.63 -21.35
C ILE A 88 -7.26 -8.56 -21.13
N TRP A 89 -6.89 -7.29 -21.28
CA TRP A 89 -7.78 -6.15 -21.06
C TRP A 89 -8.04 -5.38 -22.35
N GLU A 90 -9.28 -4.92 -22.52
CA GLU A 90 -9.68 -4.04 -23.62
C GLU A 90 -10.60 -2.93 -23.14
N SER A 91 -10.52 -1.77 -23.82
CA SER A 91 -11.44 -0.65 -23.64
C SER A 91 -12.26 -0.46 -24.90
N SER A 92 -13.55 -0.17 -24.75
CA SER A 92 -14.42 0.19 -25.87
C SER A 92 -14.03 1.50 -26.55
N ASP A 93 -13.33 2.40 -25.84
CA ASP A 93 -12.75 3.62 -26.40
C ASP A 93 -11.44 3.99 -25.68
N PRO A 94 -10.28 3.55 -26.20
CA PRO A 94 -8.96 3.87 -25.65
C PRO A 94 -8.59 5.36 -25.72
N ASN A 95 -9.31 6.20 -26.47
CA ASN A 95 -9.07 7.65 -26.48
C ASN A 95 -9.70 8.31 -25.24
N VAL A 96 -10.76 7.72 -24.68
CA VAL A 96 -11.44 8.18 -23.46
C VAL A 96 -10.76 7.60 -22.23
N CYS A 97 -10.61 6.27 -22.18
CA CYS A 97 -9.91 5.59 -21.09
C CYS A 97 -9.26 4.30 -21.60
N PRO A 98 -7.95 4.31 -21.92
CA PRO A 98 -7.24 3.09 -22.27
C PRO A 98 -7.00 2.22 -21.03
N VAL A 99 -6.83 0.92 -21.26
CA VAL A 99 -6.43 -0.06 -20.24
C VAL A 99 -5.17 -0.78 -20.70
N ASN A 100 -4.03 -0.42 -20.13
CA ASN A 100 -2.74 -1.03 -20.47
C ASN A 100 -2.34 -2.02 -19.38
N TYR A 101 -2.34 -3.32 -19.70
CA TYR A 101 -1.94 -4.37 -18.75
C TYR A 101 -2.71 -4.32 -17.41
N GLY A 102 -3.97 -3.88 -17.44
CA GLY A 102 -4.79 -3.69 -16.24
C GLY A 102 -4.62 -2.34 -15.53
N VAL A 103 -3.97 -1.35 -16.15
CA VAL A 103 -3.93 0.03 -15.66
C VAL A 103 -4.83 0.92 -16.52
N LEU A 104 -5.86 1.48 -15.90
CA LEU A 104 -6.72 2.51 -16.49
C LEU A 104 -6.02 3.88 -16.49
N GLU A 105 -6.33 4.72 -17.47
CA GLU A 105 -5.94 6.14 -17.51
C GLU A 105 -7.14 6.99 -17.92
N GLY A 106 -7.50 8.03 -17.16
CA GLY A 106 -8.53 8.98 -17.62
C GLY A 106 -7.93 9.95 -18.65
N LYS A 107 -8.38 9.94 -19.91
CA LYS A 107 -7.84 10.84 -20.96
C LYS A 107 -8.79 11.96 -21.37
N SER A 108 -10.07 11.64 -21.57
CA SER A 108 -11.08 12.63 -21.92
C SER A 108 -12.43 12.25 -21.32
N VAL A 109 -13.32 13.23 -21.10
CA VAL A 109 -14.65 12.98 -20.55
C VAL A 109 -15.42 11.98 -21.44
N GLY A 110 -16.04 10.98 -20.82
CA GLY A 110 -16.82 9.98 -21.53
C GLY A 110 -17.16 8.78 -20.65
N LEU A 111 -17.98 7.88 -21.17
CA LEU A 111 -18.32 6.61 -20.53
C LEU A 111 -17.76 5.49 -21.40
N VAL A 112 -16.93 4.63 -20.83
CA VAL A 112 -16.37 3.45 -21.54
C VAL A 112 -16.78 2.15 -20.88
N THR A 113 -16.74 1.08 -21.65
CA THR A 113 -16.80 -0.29 -21.14
C THR A 113 -15.40 -0.88 -21.17
N ILE A 114 -14.92 -1.34 -20.01
CA ILE A 114 -13.66 -2.07 -19.87
C ILE A 114 -13.98 -3.56 -19.77
N THR A 115 -13.28 -4.39 -20.54
CA THR A 115 -13.50 -5.84 -20.58
C THR A 115 -12.22 -6.59 -20.27
N ALA A 116 -12.31 -7.54 -19.34
CA ALA A 116 -11.30 -8.55 -19.05
C ALA A 116 -11.65 -9.83 -19.81
N TYR A 117 -10.64 -10.46 -20.40
CA TYR A 117 -10.72 -11.74 -21.10
C TYR A 117 -9.73 -12.73 -20.50
N ASP A 118 -10.09 -14.01 -20.54
CA ASP A 118 -9.08 -15.07 -20.43
C ASP A 118 -8.15 -15.07 -21.66
N THR A 119 -7.04 -15.81 -21.59
CA THR A 119 -6.05 -15.83 -22.67
C THR A 119 -6.57 -16.42 -23.98
N THR A 120 -7.63 -17.25 -23.94
CA THR A 120 -8.30 -17.77 -25.14
C THR A 120 -9.37 -16.84 -25.69
N ARG A 121 -9.74 -15.79 -24.95
CA ARG A 121 -10.88 -14.88 -25.22
C ARG A 121 -12.23 -15.59 -25.34
N THR A 122 -12.35 -16.79 -24.77
CA THR A 122 -13.62 -17.53 -24.71
C THR A 122 -14.54 -16.94 -23.65
N TYR A 123 -13.97 -16.51 -22.54
CA TYR A 123 -14.69 -15.96 -21.39
C TYR A 123 -14.30 -14.51 -21.16
N SER A 124 -15.27 -13.71 -20.76
CA SER A 124 -15.07 -12.29 -20.49
C SER A 124 -16.00 -11.76 -19.43
N LYS A 125 -15.58 -10.66 -18.79
CA LYS A 125 -16.42 -9.86 -17.89
C LYS A 125 -16.10 -8.39 -18.09
N SER A 126 -17.12 -7.54 -18.00
CA SER A 126 -16.98 -6.10 -18.22
C SER A 126 -17.56 -5.27 -17.09
N PHE A 127 -17.09 -4.04 -16.97
CA PHE A 127 -17.66 -2.98 -16.12
C PHE A 127 -17.56 -1.63 -16.84
N GLN A 128 -18.29 -0.63 -16.36
CA GLN A 128 -18.29 0.71 -16.92
C GLN A 128 -17.39 1.64 -16.12
N VAL A 129 -16.75 2.58 -16.82
CA VAL A 129 -15.94 3.65 -16.21
C VAL A 129 -16.37 4.98 -16.79
N GLN A 130 -16.78 5.90 -15.92
CA GLN A 130 -17.05 7.28 -16.25
C GLN A 130 -15.79 8.13 -16.04
N VAL A 131 -15.26 8.70 -17.11
CA VAL A 131 -14.18 9.68 -17.04
C VAL A 131 -14.78 11.06 -16.85
N VAL A 132 -14.33 11.77 -15.82
CA VAL A 132 -14.80 13.11 -15.46
C VAL A 132 -13.66 14.13 -15.46
N PRO A 133 -13.94 15.44 -15.59
CA PRO A 133 -12.91 16.47 -15.41
C PRO A 133 -12.25 16.36 -14.01
N PRO A 134 -10.98 16.77 -13.87
CA PRO A 134 -10.31 16.80 -12.57
C PRO A 134 -11.03 17.72 -11.60
N ALA A 135 -11.08 17.34 -10.32
CA ALA A 135 -11.60 18.21 -9.29
C ALA A 135 -10.77 19.51 -9.21
N THR A 136 -11.42 20.66 -9.26
CA THR A 136 -10.74 21.95 -9.05
C THR A 136 -10.81 22.32 -7.58
N GLU A 137 -9.68 22.29 -6.89
CA GLU A 137 -9.57 22.81 -5.53
C GLU A 137 -9.56 24.35 -5.58
N SER A 138 -10.59 24.98 -5.01
CA SER A 138 -10.67 26.43 -4.85
C SER A 138 -11.21 26.78 -3.46
N PHE A 139 -10.62 27.79 -2.83
CA PHE A 139 -11.01 28.24 -1.48
C PHE A 139 -11.45 29.70 -1.53
N SER A 140 -12.54 30.02 -0.85
CA SER A 140 -12.93 31.41 -0.61
C SER A 140 -12.02 32.05 0.45
N GLN A 141 -11.94 33.38 0.48
CA GLN A 141 -11.00 34.09 1.36
C GLN A 141 -11.21 33.78 2.86
N ASP A 142 -12.44 33.51 3.27
CA ASP A 142 -12.84 33.13 4.63
C ASP A 142 -12.44 31.68 4.99
N GLN A 143 -12.14 30.84 4.00
CA GLN A 143 -11.63 29.48 4.21
C GLN A 143 -10.11 29.42 4.34
N ILE A 144 -9.41 30.52 4.12
CA ILE A 144 -7.95 30.62 4.14
C ILE A 144 -7.48 31.31 5.41
N TYR A 145 -6.69 30.59 6.22
CA TYR A 145 -5.98 31.16 7.37
C TYR A 145 -4.55 31.52 6.99
N ASN A 146 -4.19 32.80 7.08
CA ASN A 146 -2.80 33.25 6.91
C ASN A 146 -2.15 33.39 8.29
N VAL A 147 -1.08 32.62 8.53
CA VAL A 147 -0.46 32.52 9.86
C VAL A 147 0.32 33.79 10.21
N SER A 148 -0.02 34.39 11.34
CA SER A 148 0.79 35.44 11.98
C SER A 148 1.86 34.81 12.87
N ILE A 149 3.12 34.95 12.50
CA ILE A 149 4.23 34.34 13.28
C ILE A 149 4.33 34.90 14.70
N ALA A 150 3.98 36.18 14.91
CA ALA A 150 4.02 36.81 16.22
C ALA A 150 2.97 36.23 17.18
N ASP A 151 1.78 35.88 16.67
CA ASP A 151 0.68 35.36 17.49
C ASP A 151 0.96 33.95 18.03
N TYR A 152 1.85 33.21 17.36
CA TYR A 152 2.22 31.84 17.73
C TYR A 152 3.66 31.69 18.24
N GLY A 153 4.45 32.76 18.28
CA GLY A 153 5.87 32.70 18.68
C GLY A 153 6.74 31.90 17.71
N ILE A 154 6.40 31.93 16.42
CA ILE A 154 7.12 31.21 15.36
C ILE A 154 8.31 32.05 14.89
N SER A 155 9.49 31.44 14.77
CA SER A 155 10.66 32.07 14.15
C SER A 155 10.87 31.53 12.72
N ILE A 156 11.28 32.40 11.80
CA ILE A 156 11.47 32.10 10.38
C ILE A 156 12.88 32.38 9.87
N ASP A 157 13.84 32.45 10.80
CA ASP A 157 15.26 32.75 10.60
C ASP A 157 16.18 31.60 11.05
N ASN A 158 15.64 30.37 11.08
CA ASN A 158 16.32 29.15 11.50
C ASN A 158 16.76 29.14 12.98
N SER A 159 15.95 29.68 13.87
CA SER A 159 16.20 29.74 15.31
C SER A 159 14.99 29.28 16.15
N HIS A 160 15.16 29.13 17.46
CA HIS A 160 14.08 28.84 18.42
C HIS A 160 13.24 27.61 18.03
N SER A 161 13.89 26.45 17.93
CA SER A 161 13.28 25.20 17.44
C SER A 161 12.05 24.76 18.25
N VAL A 162 12.13 24.87 19.59
CA VAL A 162 11.06 24.46 20.51
C VAL A 162 9.84 25.35 20.38
N GLU A 163 10.03 26.67 20.42
CA GLU A 163 8.96 27.65 20.27
C GLU A 163 8.30 27.56 18.90
N THR A 164 9.11 27.44 17.84
CA THR A 164 8.63 27.30 16.46
C THR A 164 7.81 26.03 16.27
N THR A 165 8.27 24.88 16.77
CA THR A 165 7.52 23.61 16.71
C THR A 165 6.18 23.74 17.41
N ASN A 166 6.17 24.27 18.64
CA ASN A 166 4.95 24.50 19.40
C ASN A 166 4.00 25.51 18.73
N GLY A 167 4.55 26.56 18.13
CA GLY A 167 3.80 27.58 17.41
C GLY A 167 3.09 27.01 16.17
N ILE A 168 3.78 26.18 15.37
CA ILE A 168 3.20 25.49 14.22
C ILE A 168 2.04 24.59 14.66
N MET A 169 2.22 23.77 15.70
CA MET A 169 1.16 22.92 16.23
C MET A 169 -0.06 23.72 16.68
N LYS A 170 0.14 24.87 17.33
CA LYS A 170 -0.95 25.76 17.77
C LYS A 170 -1.67 26.41 16.57
N ALA A 171 -0.94 26.84 15.55
CA ALA A 171 -1.52 27.43 14.34
C ALA A 171 -2.39 26.42 13.57
N LEU A 172 -1.91 25.19 13.40
CA LEU A 172 -2.67 24.10 12.78
C LEU A 172 -3.92 23.75 13.58
N SER A 173 -3.80 23.63 14.90
CA SER A 173 -4.93 23.37 15.80
C SER A 173 -5.97 24.48 15.73
N PHE A 174 -5.54 25.75 15.76
CA PHE A 174 -6.43 26.90 15.59
C PHE A 174 -7.17 26.86 14.25
N ALA A 175 -6.46 26.61 13.15
CA ALA A 175 -7.07 26.56 11.82
C ALA A 175 -8.12 25.46 11.73
N SER A 176 -7.82 24.26 12.25
CA SER A 176 -8.75 23.13 12.29
C SER A 176 -9.98 23.42 13.15
N GLN A 177 -9.79 23.93 14.37
CA GLN A 177 -10.90 24.23 15.30
C GLN A 177 -11.84 25.33 14.78
N ASN A 178 -11.34 26.24 13.94
CA ASN A 178 -12.12 27.31 13.33
C ASN A 178 -12.65 26.94 11.93
N GLY A 179 -12.47 25.69 11.48
CA GLY A 179 -13.07 25.18 10.25
C GLY A 179 -12.42 25.70 8.95
N TYR A 180 -11.21 26.27 9.02
CA TYR A 180 -10.47 26.68 7.83
C TYR A 180 -10.13 25.45 6.96
N LYS A 181 -10.10 25.64 5.65
CA LYS A 181 -9.78 24.59 4.66
C LYS A 181 -8.39 24.73 4.08
N LYS A 182 -7.80 25.93 4.17
CA LYS A 182 -6.41 26.18 3.81
C LYS A 182 -5.73 26.95 4.92
N ILE A 183 -4.50 26.57 5.25
CA ILE A 183 -3.60 27.34 6.11
C ILE A 183 -2.33 27.68 5.32
N VAL A 184 -1.88 28.93 5.42
CA VAL A 184 -0.69 29.45 4.73
C VAL A 184 0.30 29.96 5.75
N PHE A 185 1.44 29.29 5.84
CA PHE A 185 2.60 29.78 6.58
C PHE A 185 3.40 30.75 5.70
N PRO A 186 3.89 31.88 6.24
CA PRO A 186 4.69 32.82 5.46
C PRO A 186 6.00 32.20 4.99
N LYS A 187 6.53 32.66 3.84
CA LYS A 187 7.84 32.22 3.35
C LYS A 187 8.92 32.46 4.43
N GLY A 188 9.73 31.45 4.72
CA GLY A 188 10.77 31.55 5.73
C GLY A 188 11.71 30.35 5.79
N VAL A 189 12.63 30.40 6.76
CA VAL A 189 13.47 29.27 7.16
C VAL A 189 13.10 28.90 8.59
N TYR A 190 12.36 27.82 8.75
CA TYR A 190 11.89 27.33 10.03
C TYR A 190 12.89 26.35 10.61
N LEU A 191 13.09 26.37 11.93
CA LEU A 191 13.79 25.33 12.67
C LEU A 191 12.76 24.61 13.55
N VAL A 192 12.68 23.28 13.48
CA VAL A 192 11.80 22.45 14.31
C VAL A 192 12.59 21.38 15.04
N THR A 193 12.05 20.85 16.14
CA THR A 193 12.71 19.79 16.90
C THR A 193 11.74 18.72 17.40
N PRO A 194 12.08 17.44 17.21
CA PRO A 194 11.36 16.31 17.81
C PRO A 194 11.28 16.34 19.34
N ASP A 195 12.15 17.11 20.01
CA ASP A 195 12.14 17.26 21.46
C ASP A 195 10.92 18.06 21.95
N ALA A 196 10.35 18.94 21.10
CA ALA A 196 9.12 19.66 21.39
C ALA A 196 7.86 18.84 21.07
N GLY A 197 7.97 17.83 20.20
CA GLY A 197 6.89 16.92 19.84
C GLY A 197 6.74 16.71 18.33
N THR A 198 5.71 15.94 17.96
CA THR A 198 5.36 15.64 16.56
C THR A 198 4.28 16.60 16.06
N ILE A 199 4.50 17.20 14.90
CA ILE A 199 3.53 18.07 14.24
C ILE A 199 2.47 17.20 13.54
N LYS A 200 1.27 17.15 14.12
CA LYS A 200 0.12 16.46 13.53
C LYS A 200 -0.59 17.36 12.52
N LEU A 201 -0.73 16.90 11.29
CA LEU A 201 -1.44 17.61 10.24
C LEU A 201 -2.95 17.36 10.36
N PRO A 202 -3.79 18.40 10.32
CA PRO A 202 -5.22 18.26 10.56
C PRO A 202 -5.98 17.66 9.37
N ASP A 203 -7.12 17.05 9.67
CA ASP A 203 -8.08 16.52 8.69
C ASP A 203 -8.64 17.61 7.77
N ASN A 204 -8.91 17.25 6.51
CA ASN A 204 -9.62 18.08 5.53
C ASN A 204 -9.03 19.50 5.38
N MET A 205 -7.71 19.58 5.24
CA MET A 205 -6.98 20.85 5.15
C MET A 205 -5.85 20.80 4.12
N LEU A 206 -5.72 21.89 3.36
CA LEU A 206 -4.53 22.20 2.57
C LEU A 206 -3.54 23.02 3.42
N ILE A 207 -2.36 22.45 3.69
CA ILE A 207 -1.28 23.08 4.45
C ILE A 207 -0.19 23.54 3.49
N ASP A 208 -0.02 24.85 3.38
CA ASP A 208 0.90 25.48 2.44
C ASP A 208 2.01 26.21 3.20
N PHE A 209 3.26 25.78 2.98
CA PHE A 209 4.44 26.42 3.58
C PHE A 209 5.05 27.51 2.69
N SER A 210 4.40 27.90 1.60
CA SER A 210 4.87 28.98 0.71
C SER A 210 6.31 28.76 0.22
N ASP A 211 6.66 27.53 -0.16
CA ASP A 211 8.00 27.06 -0.55
C ASP A 211 9.06 27.15 0.55
N SER A 212 8.68 27.25 1.82
CA SER A 212 9.64 27.47 2.92
C SER A 212 10.59 26.30 3.13
N THR A 213 11.72 26.60 3.76
CA THR A 213 12.65 25.61 4.30
C THR A 213 12.25 25.28 5.73
N VAL A 214 12.22 24.00 6.09
CA VAL A 214 12.00 23.52 7.45
C VAL A 214 13.15 22.58 7.82
N ASN A 215 14.04 23.04 8.68
CA ASN A 215 15.16 22.23 9.17
C ASN A 215 14.76 21.51 10.46
N ILE A 216 15.11 20.23 10.57
CA ILE A 216 14.97 19.46 11.80
C ILE A 216 16.29 19.59 12.57
N GLU A 217 16.22 20.11 13.80
CA GLU A 217 17.36 20.22 14.70
C GLU A 217 17.77 18.83 15.22
N LEU A 218 19.08 18.62 15.38
CA LEU A 218 19.61 17.42 16.03
C LEU A 218 19.01 17.28 17.43
N SER A 219 18.21 16.24 17.64
CA SER A 219 17.41 16.06 18.86
C SER A 219 18.00 15.04 19.82
N SER A 220 17.51 15.06 21.06
CA SER A 220 17.82 14.02 22.05
C SER A 220 17.37 12.62 21.66
N LYS A 221 16.50 12.50 20.63
CA LYS A 221 15.90 11.25 20.16
C LYS A 221 16.65 10.59 19.01
N ILE A 222 17.75 11.18 18.56
CA ILE A 222 18.48 10.74 17.35
C ILE A 222 18.81 9.23 17.32
N SER A 223 19.06 8.60 18.46
CA SER A 223 19.41 7.18 18.55
C SER A 223 18.21 6.23 18.78
N VAL A 224 17.04 6.76 19.12
CA VAL A 224 15.85 5.97 19.46
C VAL A 224 14.72 6.07 18.43
N GLY A 225 14.75 7.08 17.54
CA GLY A 225 13.70 7.31 16.56
C GLY A 225 12.78 8.47 16.95
N TYR A 226 12.21 9.14 15.93
CA TYR A 226 11.17 10.15 16.08
C TYR A 226 10.34 10.28 14.79
N THR A 227 9.18 10.91 14.89
CA THR A 227 8.42 11.36 13.71
C THR A 227 8.21 12.86 13.81
N MET A 228 8.68 13.64 12.82
CA MET A 228 8.56 15.10 12.87
C MET A 228 7.17 15.56 12.43
N PHE A 229 6.68 15.09 11.29
CA PHE A 229 5.33 15.34 10.78
C PHE A 229 4.53 14.05 10.68
N VAL A 230 3.23 14.11 10.98
CA VAL A 230 2.34 12.96 10.82
C VAL A 230 0.97 13.34 10.25
N MET A 231 0.52 12.57 9.26
CA MET A 231 -0.88 12.45 8.87
C MET A 231 -1.41 11.14 9.45
N ASP A 232 -2.36 11.21 10.38
CA ASP A 232 -2.94 10.03 11.03
C ASP A 232 -4.46 10.20 11.18
N ASN A 233 -5.24 9.27 10.62
CA ASN A 233 -6.70 9.30 10.61
C ASN A 233 -7.26 10.59 9.98
N VAL A 234 -6.76 10.93 8.78
CA VAL A 234 -7.15 12.13 8.02
C VAL A 234 -7.56 11.84 6.59
N GLU A 235 -8.55 12.57 6.10
CA GLU A 235 -9.07 12.52 4.75
C GLU A 235 -8.93 13.89 4.07
N TYR A 236 -8.60 13.89 2.78
CA TYR A 236 -8.48 15.10 1.97
C TYR A 236 -7.49 16.14 2.53
N THR A 237 -6.43 15.67 3.19
CA THR A 237 -5.36 16.51 3.75
C THR A 237 -4.17 16.55 2.81
N LYS A 238 -3.68 17.74 2.49
CA LYS A 238 -2.54 17.91 1.58
C LYS A 238 -1.50 18.83 2.20
N LEU A 239 -0.24 18.38 2.23
CA LEU A 239 0.91 19.23 2.57
C LEU A 239 1.62 19.63 1.27
N ILE A 240 1.77 20.94 1.05
CA ILE A 240 2.38 21.48 -0.16
C ILE A 240 3.46 22.51 0.10
N ASN A 241 4.36 22.65 -0.89
CA ASN A 241 5.32 23.74 -0.99
C ASN A 241 6.21 23.83 0.27
N VAL A 242 6.76 22.71 0.73
CA VAL A 242 7.67 22.65 1.88
C VAL A 242 8.96 21.92 1.52
N ASN A 243 10.09 22.42 1.99
CA ASN A 243 11.39 21.79 1.85
C ASN A 243 11.91 21.39 3.23
N VAL A 244 11.67 20.13 3.61
CA VAL A 244 12.06 19.56 4.90
C VAL A 244 13.47 18.96 4.80
N TYR A 245 14.38 19.43 5.65
CA TYR A 245 15.75 18.90 5.75
C TYR A 245 15.98 18.32 7.14
N GLY A 246 16.31 17.04 7.19
CA GLY A 246 16.72 16.38 8.42
C GLY A 246 18.15 16.72 8.83
N GLU A 247 18.58 16.10 9.93
CA GLU A 247 19.85 16.33 10.60
C GLU A 247 21.01 15.41 10.17
N ALA A 248 20.95 14.74 9.01
CA ALA A 248 21.99 13.80 8.55
C ALA A 248 23.40 14.41 8.52
N ASP A 249 23.54 15.70 8.17
CA ASP A 249 24.83 16.41 8.16
C ASP A 249 25.47 16.56 9.55
N PHE A 250 24.70 16.37 10.63
CA PHE A 250 25.12 16.55 12.02
C PHE A 250 25.24 15.24 12.81
N THR A 251 25.09 14.10 12.13
CA THR A 251 25.16 12.77 12.74
C THR A 251 25.79 11.75 11.79
N THR A 252 25.78 10.48 12.15
CA THR A 252 26.26 9.37 11.32
C THR A 252 25.25 8.24 11.30
N VAL A 253 25.34 7.34 10.31
CA VAL A 253 24.51 6.13 10.25
C VAL A 253 24.62 5.29 11.53
N ALA A 254 25.81 5.22 12.14
CA ALA A 254 26.05 4.46 13.37
C ALA A 254 25.44 5.10 14.63
N ASN A 255 25.29 6.43 14.63
CA ASN A 255 24.79 7.19 15.79
C ASN A 255 23.32 7.61 15.65
N SER A 256 22.63 7.14 14.61
CA SER A 256 21.24 7.46 14.30
C SER A 256 20.37 6.21 14.27
N ASN A 257 19.06 6.41 14.22
CA ASN A 257 18.05 5.36 14.13
C ASN A 257 17.32 5.43 12.79
N GLU A 258 16.86 4.29 12.28
CA GLU A 258 16.07 4.24 11.05
C GLU A 258 14.69 4.87 11.22
N GLY A 259 14.13 4.76 12.43
CA GLY A 259 12.89 5.41 12.83
C GLY A 259 13.00 6.92 12.99
N ASN A 260 14.07 7.59 12.55
CA ASN A 260 14.12 9.04 12.43
C ASN A 260 13.41 9.46 11.13
N ILE A 261 12.12 9.76 11.25
CA ILE A 261 11.17 9.93 10.16
C ILE A 261 10.81 11.41 10.01
N SER A 262 10.97 11.97 8.81
CA SER A 262 10.53 13.34 8.56
C SER A 262 9.01 13.45 8.39
N LEU A 263 8.37 12.55 7.65
CA LEU A 263 6.91 12.47 7.54
C LEU A 263 6.40 11.02 7.63
N GLN A 264 5.37 10.81 8.45
CA GLN A 264 4.62 9.56 8.47
C GLN A 264 3.17 9.75 7.97
N ILE A 265 2.69 8.83 7.12
CA ILE A 265 1.31 8.83 6.61
C ILE A 265 0.62 7.50 6.96
N VAL A 266 -0.37 7.54 7.86
CA VAL A 266 -1.06 6.37 8.43
C VAL A 266 -2.58 6.62 8.43
N ASP A 267 -3.38 5.58 8.17
CA ASP A 267 -4.85 5.66 8.20
C ASP A 267 -5.44 6.89 7.48
N CYS A 268 -5.03 7.10 6.24
CA CYS A 268 -5.42 8.28 5.46
C CYS A 268 -6.35 7.94 4.29
N TYR A 269 -7.14 8.90 3.82
CA TYR A 269 -7.91 8.76 2.58
C TYR A 269 -7.77 9.98 1.67
N LYS A 270 -7.34 9.78 0.42
CA LYS A 270 -7.13 10.89 -0.53
C LYS A 270 -6.29 12.04 0.04
N SER A 271 -5.29 11.69 0.85
CA SER A 271 -4.37 12.63 1.48
C SER A 271 -2.95 12.40 0.96
N GLY A 272 -2.07 13.39 1.10
CA GLY A 272 -0.73 13.26 0.55
C GLY A 272 0.09 14.54 0.49
N ILE A 273 1.18 14.46 -0.27
CA ILE A 273 2.12 15.56 -0.46
C ILE A 273 2.26 15.95 -1.92
N GLU A 274 2.48 17.24 -2.18
CA GLU A 274 2.67 17.78 -3.52
C GLU A 274 3.65 18.95 -3.51
N ASN A 275 4.60 18.98 -4.45
CA ASN A 275 5.62 20.03 -4.56
C ASN A 275 6.46 20.20 -3.27
N CYS A 276 6.92 19.08 -2.72
CA CYS A 276 7.70 19.06 -1.48
C CYS A 276 9.13 18.54 -1.72
N THR A 277 10.05 18.90 -0.84
CA THR A 277 11.36 18.24 -0.72
C THR A 277 11.46 17.62 0.67
N PHE A 278 11.92 16.38 0.73
CA PHE A 278 12.34 15.72 1.95
C PHE A 278 13.78 15.24 1.75
N SER A 279 14.71 15.76 2.53
CA SER A 279 16.13 15.51 2.30
C SER A 279 16.87 15.35 3.63
N LYS A 280 18.01 14.65 3.61
CA LYS A 280 18.93 14.58 4.77
C LYS A 280 18.33 14.04 6.06
N SER A 281 17.33 13.17 5.98
CA SER A 281 16.83 12.46 7.16
C SER A 281 17.89 11.46 7.62
N SER A 282 18.11 11.38 8.93
CA SER A 282 19.04 10.40 9.53
C SER A 282 18.45 8.98 9.62
N GLY A 283 17.17 8.84 9.22
CA GLY A 283 16.45 7.59 8.94
C GLY A 283 15.70 7.72 7.61
N PHE A 284 14.40 7.41 7.59
CA PHE A 284 13.57 7.56 6.39
C PHE A 284 13.13 9.02 6.15
N ASN A 285 13.07 9.43 4.88
CA ASN A 285 12.42 10.69 4.53
C ASN A 285 10.92 10.61 4.82
N VAL A 286 10.23 9.66 4.18
CA VAL A 286 8.80 9.42 4.39
C VAL A 286 8.55 7.94 4.60
N ILE A 287 7.68 7.62 5.55
CA ILE A 287 7.18 6.26 5.76
C ILE A 287 5.65 6.27 5.74
N THR A 288 5.03 5.22 5.19
CA THR A 288 3.60 4.98 5.38
C THR A 288 3.39 4.11 6.62
N GLY A 289 2.18 3.63 6.88
CA GLY A 289 2.04 2.65 7.95
C GLY A 289 0.64 2.10 8.08
N THR A 290 0.54 1.05 8.89
CA THR A 290 -0.66 0.27 9.06
C THR A 290 -1.07 0.18 10.52
N LYS A 291 -2.26 0.69 10.84
CA LYS A 291 -2.92 0.36 12.10
C LYS A 291 -3.69 -0.94 11.91
N ARG A 292 -3.36 -1.94 12.75
CA ARG A 292 -4.09 -3.22 12.79
C ARG A 292 -5.59 -3.04 13.02
N PHE A 293 -5.99 -1.96 13.68
CA PHE A 293 -7.37 -1.56 13.87
C PHE A 293 -7.51 -0.09 13.53
N LYS A 294 -8.46 0.27 12.67
CA LYS A 294 -8.89 1.66 12.54
C LYS A 294 -9.54 2.09 13.86
N ASP A 295 -9.29 3.31 14.30
CA ASP A 295 -9.81 3.83 15.56
C ASP A 295 -11.35 3.68 15.63
N GLY A 296 -11.85 3.09 16.71
CA GLY A 296 -13.28 2.83 16.91
C GLY A 296 -13.86 1.60 16.19
N THR A 297 -13.02 0.81 15.51
CA THR A 297 -13.44 -0.43 14.83
C THR A 297 -12.91 -1.67 15.57
N GLY A 298 -13.31 -2.87 15.12
CA GLY A 298 -12.80 -4.14 15.61
C GLY A 298 -12.54 -5.14 14.50
N ASP A 299 -12.32 -6.38 14.90
CA ASP A 299 -12.16 -7.53 14.02
C ASP A 299 -13.06 -8.70 14.42
N THR A 300 -13.02 -9.70 13.54
CA THR A 300 -13.51 -11.04 13.78
C THR A 300 -12.59 -12.02 13.05
N TRP A 301 -12.64 -13.30 13.40
CA TRP A 301 -11.83 -14.33 12.77
C TRP A 301 -12.65 -15.57 12.48
N ILE A 302 -12.10 -16.43 11.62
CA ILE A 302 -12.76 -17.64 11.17
C ILE A 302 -11.86 -18.81 11.51
N THR A 303 -12.36 -19.73 12.34
CA THR A 303 -11.65 -20.94 12.72
C THR A 303 -11.76 -22.00 11.63
N TYR A 304 -10.70 -22.80 11.45
CA TYR A 304 -10.66 -23.88 10.45
C TYR A 304 -11.84 -24.86 10.58
N SER A 305 -12.29 -25.14 11.82
CA SER A 305 -13.41 -26.02 12.13
C SER A 305 -14.79 -25.48 11.72
N ASN A 306 -14.88 -24.20 11.33
CA ASN A 306 -16.11 -23.60 10.82
C ASN A 306 -16.26 -23.76 9.31
N PHE A 307 -15.44 -24.56 8.63
CA PHE A 307 -15.59 -24.84 7.20
C PHE A 307 -16.19 -26.21 6.93
N GLU A 308 -17.11 -26.27 5.98
CA GLU A 308 -17.67 -27.50 5.43
C GLU A 308 -17.72 -27.42 3.88
N PRO A 309 -17.72 -28.56 3.17
CA PRO A 309 -17.92 -28.56 1.72
C PRO A 309 -19.27 -27.95 1.34
N GLY A 310 -19.27 -27.05 0.35
CA GLY A 310 -20.48 -26.40 -0.14
C GLY A 310 -20.27 -24.93 -0.49
N SER A 311 -21.33 -24.34 -1.06
CA SER A 311 -21.38 -22.93 -1.43
C SER A 311 -22.56 -22.21 -0.76
N ILE A 312 -22.78 -20.96 -1.14
CA ILE A 312 -23.94 -20.14 -0.76
C ILE A 312 -24.55 -19.61 -2.06
N ASP A 313 -25.87 -19.66 -2.18
CA ASP A 313 -26.58 -19.21 -3.38
C ASP A 313 -26.76 -17.68 -3.44
N SER A 314 -27.32 -17.19 -4.55
CA SER A 314 -27.56 -15.76 -4.76
C SER A 314 -28.58 -15.13 -3.80
N PHE A 315 -29.26 -15.93 -2.97
CA PHE A 315 -30.23 -15.49 -1.96
C PHE A 315 -29.68 -15.64 -0.53
N GLY A 316 -28.40 -16.01 -0.38
CA GLY A 316 -27.76 -16.19 0.92
C GLY A 316 -28.14 -17.51 1.60
N ASN A 317 -28.66 -18.50 0.90
CA ASN A 317 -28.93 -19.83 1.46
C ASN A 317 -27.75 -20.78 1.22
N LEU A 318 -27.57 -21.76 2.12
CA LEU A 318 -26.56 -22.79 1.94
C LEU A 318 -26.86 -23.63 0.68
N ASP A 319 -25.86 -23.85 -0.17
CA ASP A 319 -25.93 -24.70 -1.37
C ASP A 319 -25.03 -25.93 -1.25
N ASP A 320 -25.66 -27.09 -1.05
CA ASP A 320 -25.00 -28.39 -0.91
C ASP A 320 -24.65 -29.07 -2.24
N LYS A 321 -25.04 -28.48 -3.38
CA LYS A 321 -24.77 -29.04 -4.71
C LYS A 321 -23.40 -28.64 -5.22
N THR A 322 -23.00 -27.39 -4.95
CA THR A 322 -21.71 -26.84 -5.38
C THR A 322 -20.64 -27.08 -4.32
N ILE A 323 -20.01 -28.26 -4.36
CA ILE A 323 -19.03 -28.70 -3.34
C ILE A 323 -17.59 -28.81 -3.86
N THR A 324 -17.40 -29.03 -5.16
CA THR A 324 -16.06 -29.23 -5.73
C THR A 324 -15.26 -27.94 -5.66
N PHE A 325 -14.15 -27.97 -4.92
CA PHE A 325 -13.30 -26.81 -4.65
C PHE A 325 -13.96 -25.66 -3.87
N HIS A 326 -15.11 -25.90 -3.24
CA HIS A 326 -15.87 -24.88 -2.51
C HIS A 326 -16.03 -25.30 -1.05
N PHE A 327 -15.60 -24.42 -0.16
CA PHE A 327 -15.79 -24.60 1.28
C PHE A 327 -16.43 -23.35 1.85
N ARG A 328 -17.49 -23.51 2.63
CA ARG A 328 -18.25 -22.41 3.22
C ARG A 328 -18.24 -22.45 4.73
N THR A 329 -18.60 -21.32 5.33
CA THR A 329 -18.98 -21.28 6.75
C THR A 329 -20.49 -21.49 6.91
N PRO A 330 -20.96 -22.52 7.64
CA PRO A 330 -22.39 -22.73 7.86
C PRO A 330 -22.96 -21.73 8.88
N ASN A 331 -22.13 -21.31 9.84
CA ASN A 331 -22.50 -20.43 10.93
C ASN A 331 -22.33 -18.96 10.57
N PHE A 332 -23.17 -18.11 11.15
CA PHE A 332 -23.05 -16.65 11.04
C PHE A 332 -21.82 -16.14 11.81
N ILE A 333 -21.02 -15.32 11.15
CA ILE A 333 -19.87 -14.61 11.70
C ILE A 333 -20.33 -13.20 12.07
N ASP A 334 -20.12 -12.76 13.31
CA ASP A 334 -20.43 -11.39 13.72
C ASP A 334 -19.43 -10.40 13.07
N VAL A 335 -19.96 -9.46 12.29
CA VAL A 335 -19.21 -8.39 11.61
C VAL A 335 -19.69 -7.00 12.02
N SER A 336 -20.41 -6.90 13.14
CA SER A 336 -21.02 -5.65 13.63
C SER A 336 -19.98 -4.60 14.09
N ARG A 337 -18.77 -5.05 14.43
CA ARG A 337 -17.65 -4.19 14.86
C ARG A 337 -16.79 -3.63 13.73
N LEU A 338 -17.02 -4.08 12.48
CA LEU A 338 -16.31 -3.56 11.31
C LEU A 338 -16.83 -2.15 10.96
N GLY A 339 -15.95 -1.30 10.43
CA GLY A 339 -16.28 0.02 9.89
C GLY A 339 -17.01 -0.04 8.54
N SER A 340 -16.92 1.04 7.75
CA SER A 340 -17.56 1.12 6.44
C SER A 340 -16.92 0.22 5.37
N TYR A 341 -15.72 -0.29 5.64
CA TYR A 341 -15.00 -1.20 4.76
C TYR A 341 -14.33 -2.30 5.57
N TYR A 342 -13.90 -3.35 4.89
CA TYR A 342 -13.24 -4.48 5.51
C TYR A 342 -12.19 -5.10 4.58
N MET A 343 -11.25 -5.80 5.19
CA MET A 343 -10.25 -6.63 4.54
C MET A 343 -10.26 -8.01 5.18
N LEU A 344 -10.30 -9.06 4.36
CA LEU A 344 -10.09 -10.44 4.80
C LEU A 344 -8.66 -10.86 4.48
N GLY A 345 -7.95 -11.38 5.47
CA GLY A 345 -6.60 -11.93 5.31
C GLY A 345 -6.06 -12.45 6.63
N TYR A 346 -5.06 -13.32 6.59
CA TYR A 346 -4.30 -13.66 7.79
C TYR A 346 -3.26 -12.56 8.03
N ASN A 347 -3.55 -11.66 8.95
CA ASN A 347 -2.82 -10.40 9.21
C ASN A 347 -2.17 -10.44 10.60
N GLN A 348 -1.50 -11.56 10.88
CA GLN A 348 -0.54 -11.75 11.95
C GLN A 348 0.84 -11.98 11.34
N GLY A 349 1.91 -11.73 12.11
CA GLY A 349 3.30 -11.90 11.65
C GLY A 349 3.57 -11.16 10.33
N TYR A 350 3.95 -11.93 9.30
CA TYR A 350 4.30 -11.44 7.97
C TYR A 350 3.12 -11.38 6.98
N TRP A 351 1.88 -11.54 7.44
CA TRP A 351 0.65 -11.31 6.67
C TRP A 351 0.58 -12.12 5.37
N ASP A 352 0.68 -13.45 5.49
CA ASP A 352 0.78 -14.40 4.38
C ASP A 352 -0.42 -15.36 4.32
N TYR A 353 -0.35 -16.35 3.44
CA TYR A 353 -1.42 -17.32 3.23
C TYR A 353 -1.24 -18.62 4.03
N GLN A 354 -0.64 -18.55 5.22
CA GLN A 354 -0.22 -19.71 6.01
C GLN A 354 -1.34 -20.73 6.26
N TYR A 355 -2.52 -20.26 6.69
CA TYR A 355 -3.62 -21.14 7.10
C TYR A 355 -4.79 -21.19 6.11
N LEU A 356 -4.90 -20.19 5.23
CA LEU A 356 -5.91 -20.16 4.17
C LEU A 356 -5.25 -19.87 2.82
N ARG A 357 -5.03 -20.95 2.07
CA ARG A 357 -4.39 -20.92 0.74
C ARG A 357 -5.21 -20.13 -0.30
N SER A 358 -6.54 -20.23 -0.24
CA SER A 358 -7.44 -19.65 -1.25
C SER A 358 -7.25 -18.14 -1.41
N ARG A 359 -6.75 -17.65 -2.55
CA ARG A 359 -6.61 -16.20 -2.79
C ARG A 359 -7.94 -15.47 -2.92
N LEU A 360 -8.95 -16.17 -3.43
CA LEU A 360 -10.29 -15.63 -3.62
C LEU A 360 -11.22 -16.11 -2.50
N TYR A 361 -12.20 -15.29 -2.15
CA TYR A 361 -13.31 -15.66 -1.28
C TYR A 361 -14.58 -14.92 -1.74
N SER A 362 -15.72 -15.44 -1.37
CA SER A 362 -17.00 -14.74 -1.45
C SER A 362 -17.53 -14.51 -0.04
N ILE A 363 -18.18 -13.38 0.20
CA ILE A 363 -18.80 -13.05 1.48
C ILE A 363 -20.26 -12.66 1.27
N TYR A 364 -21.13 -13.15 2.13
CA TYR A 364 -22.57 -12.97 2.08
C TYR A 364 -22.99 -12.29 3.37
N PHE A 365 -23.58 -11.10 3.27
CA PHE A 365 -23.95 -10.26 4.39
C PHE A 365 -25.41 -10.41 4.76
N TYR A 366 -25.68 -10.34 6.06
CA TYR A 366 -27.01 -10.43 6.64
C TYR A 366 -27.20 -9.34 7.69
N ASP A 367 -28.43 -8.89 7.87
CA ASP A 367 -28.78 -7.91 8.89
C ASP A 367 -28.83 -8.55 10.30
N LYS A 368 -29.12 -7.73 11.32
CA LYS A 368 -29.25 -8.20 12.72
C LYS A 368 -30.37 -9.22 12.96
N ASN A 369 -31.28 -9.38 12.00
CA ASN A 369 -32.38 -10.35 12.02
C ASN A 369 -32.09 -11.56 11.10
N TYR A 370 -30.82 -11.74 10.69
CA TYR A 370 -30.36 -12.80 9.81
C TYR A 370 -30.99 -12.78 8.41
N GLN A 371 -31.52 -11.64 7.96
CA GLN A 371 -32.04 -11.48 6.60
C GLN A 371 -30.90 -11.14 5.65
N PHE A 372 -30.86 -11.82 4.50
CA PHE A 372 -29.83 -11.59 3.49
C PHE A 372 -29.89 -10.16 2.94
N ILE A 373 -28.72 -9.53 2.81
CA ILE A 373 -28.54 -8.19 2.24
C ILE A 373 -27.97 -8.31 0.83
N GLU A 374 -26.75 -8.81 0.73
CA GLU A 374 -26.05 -9.01 -0.54
C GLU A 374 -24.90 -10.01 -0.41
N GLY A 375 -24.41 -10.50 -1.56
CA GLY A 375 -23.21 -11.31 -1.66
C GLY A 375 -22.17 -10.63 -2.55
N GLN A 376 -20.96 -10.49 -2.04
CA GLN A 376 -19.79 -9.99 -2.77
C GLN A 376 -18.92 -11.18 -3.15
N GLN A 377 -18.86 -11.48 -4.44
CA GLN A 377 -18.28 -12.72 -4.93
C GLN A 377 -16.86 -12.56 -5.46
N TYR A 378 -16.01 -13.56 -5.19
CA TYR A 378 -14.64 -13.64 -5.70
C TYR A 378 -13.78 -12.43 -5.35
N ASN A 379 -13.97 -11.87 -4.16
CA ASN A 379 -13.07 -10.90 -3.57
C ASN A 379 -11.69 -11.54 -3.35
N PHE A 380 -10.64 -10.77 -3.61
CA PHE A 380 -9.26 -11.15 -3.31
C PHE A 380 -8.93 -10.90 -1.83
N GLN A 381 -8.21 -11.81 -1.18
CA GLN A 381 -7.64 -11.58 0.15
C GLN A 381 -6.73 -10.33 0.13
N TYR A 382 -6.62 -9.66 1.27
CA TYR A 382 -5.82 -8.45 1.48
C TYR A 382 -6.25 -7.19 0.72
N TYR A 383 -7.39 -7.21 0.01
CA TYR A 383 -7.97 -6.03 -0.62
C TYR A 383 -9.09 -5.47 0.28
N ASN A 384 -9.24 -4.14 0.28
CA ASN A 384 -10.38 -3.51 0.95
C ASN A 384 -11.63 -3.50 0.06
N TYR A 385 -12.76 -3.87 0.65
CA TYR A 385 -14.08 -3.81 0.04
C TYR A 385 -15.04 -3.04 0.95
N GLU A 386 -16.03 -2.39 0.34
CA GLU A 386 -17.07 -1.69 1.09
C GLU A 386 -17.97 -2.70 1.83
N LYS A 387 -18.28 -2.39 3.09
CA LYS A 387 -19.21 -3.17 3.90
C LYS A 387 -20.62 -2.64 3.70
N PRO A 388 -21.61 -3.49 3.40
CA PRO A 388 -22.99 -3.04 3.23
C PRO A 388 -23.56 -2.39 4.48
N VAL A 389 -24.34 -1.33 4.27
CA VAL A 389 -25.09 -0.69 5.36
C VAL A 389 -26.00 -1.73 6.03
N ASN A 390 -26.11 -1.68 7.36
CA ASN A 390 -26.86 -2.62 8.21
C ASN A 390 -26.32 -4.06 8.26
N ALA A 391 -25.22 -4.39 7.60
CA ALA A 391 -24.60 -5.71 7.77
C ALA A 391 -24.21 -5.94 9.23
N TYR A 392 -24.69 -7.04 9.80
CA TYR A 392 -24.41 -7.44 11.17
C TYR A 392 -23.73 -8.80 11.22
N TYR A 393 -24.16 -9.72 10.36
CA TYR A 393 -23.58 -11.04 10.22
C TYR A 393 -23.04 -11.27 8.81
N ALA A 394 -22.11 -12.21 8.68
CA ALA A 394 -21.62 -12.68 7.40
C ALA A 394 -21.45 -14.20 7.37
N LYS A 395 -21.42 -14.76 6.17
CA LYS A 395 -20.89 -16.11 5.88
C LYS A 395 -19.93 -15.99 4.71
N ILE A 396 -18.94 -16.87 4.62
CA ILE A 396 -17.97 -16.86 3.53
C ILE A 396 -17.92 -18.19 2.78
N VAL A 397 -17.43 -18.12 1.53
CA VAL A 397 -17.06 -19.26 0.69
C VAL A 397 -15.61 -19.05 0.22
N VAL A 398 -14.77 -20.07 0.31
CA VAL A 398 -13.38 -20.08 -0.18
C VAL A 398 -13.20 -21.13 -1.27
N TYR A 399 -12.22 -20.92 -2.13
CA TYR A 399 -12.02 -21.65 -3.38
C TYR A 399 -10.68 -22.41 -3.39
N GLN A 400 -10.63 -23.59 -2.79
CA GLN A 400 -9.41 -24.40 -2.64
C GLN A 400 -9.71 -25.89 -2.75
N ASP A 401 -8.66 -26.71 -2.90
CA ASP A 401 -8.74 -28.16 -3.09
C ASP A 401 -9.20 -28.95 -1.86
N THR A 402 -8.81 -28.50 -0.67
CA THR A 402 -9.14 -29.13 0.61
C THR A 402 -9.66 -28.10 1.61
N ALA A 403 -10.46 -28.53 2.59
CA ALA A 403 -10.84 -27.66 3.70
C ALA A 403 -9.59 -27.26 4.50
N PRO A 404 -9.56 -26.06 5.11
CA PRO A 404 -8.50 -25.74 6.08
C PRO A 404 -8.46 -26.78 7.21
N THR A 405 -7.29 -27.33 7.52
CA THR A 405 -7.13 -28.41 8.50
C THR A 405 -6.46 -27.97 9.80
N SER A 406 -5.88 -26.77 9.82
CA SER A 406 -5.24 -26.17 10.98
C SER A 406 -5.41 -24.65 10.93
N GLY A 407 -5.14 -23.99 12.04
CA GLY A 407 -5.16 -22.54 12.17
C GLY A 407 -4.29 -22.08 13.32
N ASP A 408 -4.16 -20.78 13.47
CA ASP A 408 -3.42 -20.11 14.53
C ASP A 408 -3.99 -20.47 15.92
N THR A 409 -3.17 -21.12 16.73
CA THR A 409 -3.57 -21.64 18.05
C THR A 409 -3.79 -20.54 19.08
N ASP A 410 -3.16 -19.37 18.91
CA ASP A 410 -3.35 -18.24 19.82
C ASP A 410 -4.73 -17.59 19.62
N PHE A 411 -5.35 -17.84 18.47
CA PHE A 411 -6.66 -17.31 18.09
C PHE A 411 -7.69 -18.42 17.83
N ASN A 412 -7.68 -19.47 18.66
CA ASN A 412 -8.66 -20.57 18.62
C ASN A 412 -8.77 -21.22 17.22
N GLY A 413 -7.62 -21.51 16.60
CA GLY A 413 -7.53 -22.11 15.28
C GLY A 413 -7.97 -21.20 14.14
N ALA A 414 -7.79 -19.88 14.28
CA ALA A 414 -8.12 -18.92 13.23
C ALA A 414 -7.31 -19.20 11.97
N VAL A 415 -7.96 -19.17 10.80
CA VAL A 415 -7.27 -19.28 9.49
C VAL A 415 -7.17 -17.95 8.77
N VAL A 416 -8.09 -17.02 9.07
CA VAL A 416 -8.12 -15.65 8.57
C VAL A 416 -8.85 -14.74 9.54
N PHE A 417 -8.58 -13.44 9.41
CA PHE A 417 -9.30 -12.38 10.09
C PHE A 417 -10.05 -11.52 9.08
N ILE A 418 -11.16 -10.94 9.53
CA ILE A 418 -11.86 -9.86 8.83
C ILE A 418 -11.69 -8.61 9.68
N ARG A 419 -11.04 -7.58 9.14
CA ARG A 419 -10.68 -6.35 9.88
C ARG A 419 -10.99 -5.09 9.09
N THR A 420 -11.29 -4.01 9.79
CA THR A 420 -11.15 -2.65 9.23
C THR A 420 -9.77 -2.13 9.63
N LEU A 421 -8.81 -2.23 8.72
CA LEU A 421 -7.45 -1.71 8.96
C LEU A 421 -7.41 -0.20 8.78
N GLY A 422 -6.68 0.50 9.66
CA GLY A 422 -6.35 1.90 9.46
C GLY A 422 -5.12 2.03 8.57
N ILE A 423 -5.32 2.07 7.26
CA ILE A 423 -4.26 2.18 6.26
C ILE A 423 -4.52 3.36 5.31
N PRO A 424 -3.47 3.94 4.71
CA PRO A 424 -3.62 4.88 3.60
C PRO A 424 -4.39 4.26 2.43
N ARG A 425 -5.38 4.97 1.90
CA ARG A 425 -6.20 4.54 0.76
C ARG A 425 -6.33 5.68 -0.24
N ARG A 426 -6.02 5.42 -1.52
CA ARG A 426 -6.06 6.44 -2.60
C ARG A 426 -5.23 7.70 -2.28
N CYS A 427 -4.14 7.53 -1.52
CA CYS A 427 -3.26 8.61 -1.11
C CYS A 427 -2.21 8.90 -2.20
N PHE A 428 -1.51 10.04 -2.11
CA PHE A 428 -0.61 10.46 -3.19
C PHE A 428 0.69 11.10 -2.71
N ILE A 429 1.71 10.98 -3.58
CA ILE A 429 3.02 11.62 -3.46
C ILE A 429 3.37 12.18 -4.84
N LYS A 430 3.29 13.50 -5.00
CA LYS A 430 3.36 14.15 -6.31
C LYS A 430 4.47 15.19 -6.39
N ASN A 431 5.14 15.25 -7.54
CA ASN A 431 6.04 16.36 -7.92
C ASN A 431 7.06 16.75 -6.83
N SER A 432 7.57 15.77 -6.09
CA SER A 432 8.38 15.97 -4.90
C SER A 432 9.79 15.39 -5.05
N THR A 433 10.72 15.84 -4.21
CA THR A 433 12.13 15.39 -4.20
C THR A 433 12.45 14.65 -2.90
N PHE A 434 13.12 13.51 -3.02
CA PHE A 434 13.56 12.67 -1.89
C PHE A 434 15.05 12.33 -2.05
N GLU A 435 15.90 12.88 -1.20
CA GLU A 435 17.36 12.74 -1.39
C GLU A 435 18.21 12.76 -0.12
N ASP A 436 19.44 12.25 -0.25
CA ASP A 436 20.52 12.39 0.75
C ASP A 436 20.19 11.87 2.16
N ASN A 437 19.24 10.93 2.29
CA ASN A 437 18.95 10.32 3.58
C ASN A 437 19.87 9.12 3.87
N PHE A 438 19.86 8.65 5.13
CA PHE A 438 20.69 7.53 5.60
C PHE A 438 20.09 6.13 5.39
N SER A 439 18.93 6.00 4.74
CA SER A 439 18.32 4.72 4.40
C SER A 439 17.43 4.86 3.14
N THR A 440 16.11 4.94 3.31
CA THR A 440 15.12 4.93 2.23
C THR A 440 14.40 6.27 2.06
N GLY A 441 14.18 6.67 0.80
CA GLY A 441 13.35 7.83 0.44
C GLY A 441 11.89 7.64 0.86
N LEU A 442 11.22 6.64 0.30
CA LEU A 442 9.84 6.27 0.65
C LEU A 442 9.76 4.83 1.15
N ALA A 443 9.55 4.65 2.45
CA ALA A 443 9.28 3.34 3.04
C ALA A 443 7.77 3.09 3.09
N MET A 444 7.27 2.32 2.12
CA MET A 444 5.86 2.01 1.91
C MET A 444 5.46 0.80 2.76
N THR A 445 5.14 1.01 4.04
CA THR A 445 4.78 -0.05 5.01
C THR A 445 3.28 -0.31 5.17
N GLY A 446 2.56 -0.07 4.09
CA GLY A 446 1.13 -0.29 4.00
C GLY A 446 0.39 0.75 3.16
N GLY A 447 -0.90 0.45 2.96
CA GLY A 447 -1.81 1.25 2.17
C GLY A 447 -2.18 0.61 0.84
N GLN A 448 -3.17 1.20 0.18
CA GLN A 448 -3.69 0.73 -1.10
C GLN A 448 -4.00 1.89 -2.02
N ASP A 449 -3.82 1.66 -3.32
CA ASP A 449 -4.09 2.59 -4.39
C ASP A 449 -3.28 3.89 -4.28
N TRP A 450 -2.01 3.81 -3.89
CA TRP A 450 -1.12 4.98 -3.89
C TRP A 450 -0.91 5.53 -5.30
N THR A 451 -0.83 6.84 -5.44
CA THR A 451 -0.34 7.51 -6.65
C THR A 451 0.98 8.22 -6.36
N ILE A 452 2.09 7.65 -6.85
CA ILE A 452 3.44 8.18 -6.70
C ILE A 452 3.91 8.65 -8.07
N THR A 453 3.90 9.97 -8.31
CA THR A 453 4.16 10.51 -9.65
C THR A 453 4.92 11.81 -9.72
N GLY A 454 5.74 11.97 -10.76
CA GLY A 454 6.47 13.21 -11.02
C GLY A 454 7.61 13.47 -10.02
N ASN A 455 8.00 12.47 -9.23
CA ASN A 455 8.99 12.66 -8.18
C ASN A 455 10.42 12.41 -8.67
N THR A 456 11.38 13.02 -7.97
CA THR A 456 12.81 12.76 -8.17
C THR A 456 13.41 12.17 -6.92
N PHE A 457 14.16 11.09 -7.09
CA PHE A 457 14.88 10.41 -6.03
C PHE A 457 16.38 10.40 -6.32
N SER A 458 17.21 10.68 -5.33
CA SER A 458 18.66 10.63 -5.53
C SER A 458 19.47 10.45 -4.25
N ARG A 459 20.58 9.72 -4.35
CA ARG A 459 21.57 9.56 -3.25
C ARG A 459 20.97 9.03 -1.93
N ASN A 460 19.90 8.27 -2.01
CA ASN A 460 19.32 7.55 -0.87
C ASN A 460 20.11 6.26 -0.66
N SER A 461 20.78 6.14 0.49
CA SER A 461 21.67 5.01 0.82
C SER A 461 22.15 5.10 2.28
N GLY A 462 22.86 4.08 2.78
CA GLY A 462 23.58 4.16 4.06
C GLY A 462 23.30 2.95 4.93
N ARG A 463 22.06 2.83 5.41
CA ARG A 463 21.49 1.65 6.08
C ARG A 463 20.56 0.92 5.10
N MET A 464 20.41 -0.39 5.29
CA MET A 464 19.40 -1.19 4.59
C MET A 464 18.00 -0.70 5.00
N PRO A 465 17.01 -0.59 4.07
CA PRO A 465 17.04 -1.03 2.68
C PRO A 465 17.93 -0.18 1.75
N GLY A 466 18.08 1.12 2.04
CA GLY A 466 19.03 1.97 1.32
C GLY A 466 18.61 2.23 -0.13
N CYS A 467 17.34 2.56 -0.36
CA CYS A 467 16.76 2.69 -1.70
C CYS A 467 15.87 3.92 -1.89
N ASP A 468 15.36 4.15 -3.11
CA ASP A 468 14.44 5.25 -3.35
C ASP A 468 13.03 4.95 -2.84
N ILE A 469 12.50 3.76 -3.13
CA ILE A 469 11.19 3.29 -2.63
C ILE A 469 11.28 1.83 -2.21
N ASP A 470 10.80 1.54 -1.01
CA ASP A 470 10.74 0.21 -0.45
C ASP A 470 9.30 -0.18 -0.10
N TRP A 471 8.79 -1.27 -0.66
CA TRP A 471 7.55 -1.90 -0.22
C TRP A 471 7.87 -3.09 0.69
N GLU A 472 7.88 -2.84 1.99
CA GLU A 472 8.18 -3.80 3.07
C GLU A 472 7.15 -3.63 4.21
N ASP A 473 6.95 -4.62 5.07
CA ASP A 473 6.08 -4.60 6.27
C ASP A 473 4.56 -4.40 6.09
N GLY A 474 4.07 -3.90 4.96
CA GLY A 474 2.64 -3.97 4.60
C GLY A 474 2.24 -5.27 3.90
N TRP A 475 3.24 -6.06 3.47
CA TRP A 475 3.11 -7.38 2.83
C TRP A 475 2.01 -7.45 1.76
N ASP A 476 1.21 -8.52 1.74
CA ASP A 476 0.17 -8.73 0.72
C ASP A 476 -0.95 -7.68 0.73
N ALA A 477 -1.02 -6.81 1.75
CA ALA A 477 -1.99 -5.71 1.84
C ALA A 477 -1.55 -4.43 1.12
N MET A 478 -0.31 -4.36 0.63
CA MET A 478 0.17 -3.29 -0.24
C MET A 478 -0.33 -3.53 -1.66
N VAL A 479 -1.42 -2.85 -2.03
CA VAL A 479 -2.21 -3.24 -3.21
C VAL A 479 -2.56 -2.06 -4.10
N GLY A 480 -2.38 -2.22 -5.42
CA GLY A 480 -2.97 -1.30 -6.41
C GLY A 480 -2.16 -0.03 -6.67
N ASP A 481 -0.96 0.06 -6.13
CA ASP A 481 -0.14 1.27 -6.19
C ASP A 481 0.33 1.58 -7.60
N ILE A 482 0.35 2.87 -7.94
CA ILE A 482 0.78 3.44 -9.21
C ILE A 482 2.05 4.25 -9.00
N VAL A 483 3.12 3.87 -9.70
CA VAL A 483 4.41 4.56 -9.74
C VAL A 483 4.68 5.00 -11.17
N LYS A 484 4.48 6.29 -11.48
CA LYS A 484 4.62 6.80 -12.85
C LYS A 484 5.35 8.12 -12.99
N ASN A 485 6.05 8.32 -14.09
CA ASN A 485 6.73 9.58 -14.41
C ASN A 485 7.74 10.03 -13.33
N ASN A 486 8.35 9.11 -12.60
CA ASN A 486 9.38 9.41 -11.61
C ASN A 486 10.79 9.26 -12.20
N THR A 487 11.77 9.92 -11.59
CA THR A 487 13.20 9.77 -11.90
C THR A 487 13.94 9.20 -10.70
N PHE A 488 14.57 8.03 -10.89
CA PHE A 488 15.36 7.32 -9.90
C PHE A 488 16.85 7.47 -10.22
N ASN A 489 17.60 8.08 -9.30
CA ASN A 489 19.05 8.32 -9.44
C ASN A 489 19.86 7.74 -8.27
N SER A 490 19.23 7.02 -7.34
CA SER A 490 19.98 6.22 -6.36
C SER A 490 20.36 4.87 -6.96
N ILE A 491 21.36 4.22 -6.37
CA ILE A 491 21.85 2.93 -6.85
C ILE A 491 20.72 1.90 -6.91
N LEU A 492 19.96 1.77 -5.82
CA LEU A 492 18.79 0.92 -5.73
C LEU A 492 17.55 1.82 -5.80
N GLY A 493 16.79 1.70 -6.88
CA GLY A 493 15.60 2.52 -7.10
C GLY A 493 14.44 1.96 -6.29
N ILE A 494 13.90 0.82 -6.71
CA ILE A 494 12.70 0.26 -6.10
C ILE A 494 12.99 -1.15 -5.58
N VAL A 495 12.51 -1.43 -4.36
CA VAL A 495 12.41 -2.78 -3.78
C VAL A 495 10.95 -3.11 -3.49
N THR A 496 10.54 -4.35 -3.75
CA THR A 496 9.26 -4.87 -3.27
C THR A 496 9.46 -6.23 -2.58
N ALA A 497 9.29 -6.30 -1.26
CA ALA A 497 9.36 -7.53 -0.47
C ALA A 497 8.05 -8.35 -0.53
N GLY A 498 6.93 -7.69 -0.81
CA GLY A 498 5.62 -8.29 -0.96
C GLY A 498 4.67 -7.36 -1.74
N GLY A 499 3.37 -7.58 -1.58
CA GLY A 499 2.33 -6.76 -2.20
C GLY A 499 1.76 -7.36 -3.49
N ALA A 500 0.67 -6.78 -3.95
CA ALA A 500 -0.05 -7.24 -5.12
C ALA A 500 -0.48 -6.09 -6.02
N ASN A 501 -0.60 -6.33 -7.32
CA ASN A 501 -1.23 -5.36 -8.23
C ASN A 501 -0.50 -3.99 -8.22
N ILE A 502 0.82 -3.96 -8.03
CA ILE A 502 1.67 -2.76 -8.12
C ILE A 502 1.97 -2.47 -9.60
N SER A 503 1.94 -1.20 -10.02
CA SER A 503 2.17 -0.78 -11.40
C SER A 503 3.27 0.28 -11.49
N ILE A 504 4.36 -0.03 -12.19
CA ILE A 504 5.54 0.84 -12.33
C ILE A 504 5.73 1.16 -13.81
N PHE A 505 5.43 2.38 -14.25
CA PHE A 505 5.47 2.69 -15.67
C PHE A 505 5.85 4.12 -16.02
N ASP A 506 6.36 4.32 -17.25
CA ASP A 506 6.78 5.63 -17.74
C ASP A 506 7.82 6.33 -16.82
N ASN A 507 8.61 5.56 -16.07
CA ASN A 507 9.67 6.08 -15.19
C ASN A 507 11.05 6.06 -15.86
N ARG A 508 11.98 6.83 -15.29
CA ARG A 508 13.39 6.86 -15.70
C ARG A 508 14.29 6.40 -14.56
N PHE A 509 15.03 5.33 -14.79
CA PHE A 509 16.08 4.83 -13.90
C PHE A 509 17.45 5.20 -14.48
N ASN A 510 18.27 5.93 -13.73
CA ASN A 510 19.60 6.38 -14.16
C ASN A 510 20.67 5.72 -13.30
N ASN A 511 21.43 4.76 -13.87
CA ASN A 511 22.35 3.91 -13.11
C ASN A 511 21.71 3.26 -11.88
N SER A 512 20.42 2.96 -12.00
CA SER A 512 19.54 2.51 -10.93
C SER A 512 18.84 1.24 -11.38
N TYR A 513 18.57 0.33 -10.43
CA TYR A 513 17.90 -0.92 -10.72
C TYR A 513 16.65 -1.13 -9.86
N LEU A 514 15.85 -2.10 -10.29
CA LEU A 514 14.62 -2.56 -9.66
C LEU A 514 14.85 -3.97 -9.10
N TYR A 515 14.38 -4.21 -7.88
CA TYR A 515 14.40 -5.53 -7.25
C TYR A 515 12.99 -5.89 -6.76
N ILE A 516 12.36 -6.85 -7.44
CA ILE A 516 11.07 -7.40 -7.04
C ILE A 516 11.29 -8.80 -6.47
N TRP A 517 10.94 -9.01 -5.20
CA TRP A 517 11.05 -10.33 -4.56
C TRP A 517 9.95 -11.29 -5.06
N PRO A 518 10.21 -12.63 -5.03
CA PRO A 518 9.26 -13.62 -5.53
C PRO A 518 7.88 -13.58 -4.87
N ARG A 519 7.74 -13.07 -3.65
CA ARG A 519 6.45 -12.97 -2.97
C ARG A 519 5.50 -11.94 -3.60
N THR A 520 6.02 -10.92 -4.29
CA THR A 520 5.19 -9.90 -4.94
C THR A 520 4.43 -10.51 -6.12
N GLN A 521 3.15 -10.17 -6.29
CA GLN A 521 2.27 -10.83 -7.27
C GLN A 521 1.47 -9.85 -8.13
N ASN A 522 1.06 -10.29 -9.32
CA ASN A 522 0.19 -9.54 -10.23
C ASN A 522 0.69 -8.12 -10.55
N TRP A 523 2.01 -7.90 -10.54
CA TRP A 523 2.61 -6.59 -10.78
C TRP A 523 2.77 -6.34 -12.28
N ARG A 524 2.84 -5.07 -12.69
CA ARG A 524 3.28 -4.70 -14.03
C ARG A 524 4.30 -3.58 -14.06
N VAL A 525 5.34 -3.79 -14.85
CA VAL A 525 6.44 -2.85 -15.06
C VAL A 525 6.53 -2.59 -16.56
N PHE A 526 6.12 -1.39 -17.01
CA PHE A 526 6.06 -1.13 -18.45
C PHE A 526 6.46 0.27 -18.90
N ARG A 527 6.99 0.39 -20.12
CA ARG A 527 7.43 1.68 -20.72
C ARG A 527 8.40 2.49 -19.87
N ASN A 528 9.18 1.84 -19.00
CA ASN A 528 10.23 2.50 -18.25
C ASN A 528 11.52 2.57 -19.09
N THR A 529 12.35 3.58 -18.84
CA THR A 529 13.70 3.68 -19.40
C THR A 529 14.72 3.41 -18.31
N PHE A 530 15.53 2.35 -18.48
CA PHE A 530 16.66 2.04 -17.63
C PHE A 530 17.96 2.40 -18.34
N ASN A 531 18.63 3.45 -17.87
CA ASN A 531 19.89 3.95 -18.41
C ASN A 531 21.07 3.35 -17.64
N GLY A 532 21.28 2.04 -17.77
CA GLY A 532 22.36 1.30 -17.12
C GLY A 532 22.15 1.05 -15.63
N LYS A 533 23.15 0.42 -15.02
CA LYS A 533 23.27 0.20 -13.58
C LYS A 533 24.58 0.80 -13.06
N ALA A 534 24.62 1.16 -11.78
CA ALA A 534 25.86 1.54 -11.13
C ALA A 534 26.87 0.37 -11.13
N ALA A 535 28.17 0.70 -11.16
CA ALA A 535 29.24 -0.29 -11.27
C ALA A 535 29.21 -1.29 -10.10
N GLY A 536 29.34 -2.59 -10.42
CA GLY A 536 29.37 -3.66 -9.41
C GLY A 536 28.00 -4.03 -8.82
N GLN A 537 26.90 -3.46 -9.31
CA GLN A 537 25.56 -3.69 -8.77
C GLN A 537 24.78 -4.76 -9.55
N TYR A 538 23.65 -5.16 -8.98
CA TYR A 538 22.75 -6.15 -9.57
C TYR A 538 22.12 -5.67 -10.87
N ASP A 539 21.82 -6.63 -11.74
CA ASP A 539 20.84 -6.43 -12.80
C ASP A 539 19.42 -6.42 -12.21
N ILE A 540 18.42 -6.05 -13.01
CA ILE A 540 17.02 -6.02 -12.56
C ILE A 540 16.58 -7.44 -12.12
N GLN A 541 15.98 -7.54 -10.93
CA GLN A 541 15.41 -8.80 -10.43
C GLN A 541 13.89 -8.74 -10.46
N LEU A 542 13.26 -9.74 -11.08
CA LEU A 542 11.83 -9.81 -11.33
C LEU A 542 11.25 -11.12 -10.79
N GLY A 543 11.04 -11.17 -9.48
CA GLY A 543 10.33 -12.27 -8.82
C GLY A 543 8.82 -12.18 -8.99
N ALA A 544 8.12 -13.31 -8.96
CA ALA A 544 6.66 -13.33 -8.98
C ALA A 544 6.02 -14.51 -8.21
N GLN A 545 4.86 -14.25 -7.60
CA GLN A 545 3.91 -15.24 -7.03
C GLN A 545 2.54 -15.13 -7.73
N GLY A 546 2.56 -15.09 -9.06
CA GLY A 546 1.39 -14.89 -9.92
C GLY A 546 1.84 -14.36 -11.28
N ASP A 547 0.94 -14.30 -12.27
CA ASP A 547 1.31 -13.74 -13.57
C ASP A 547 1.58 -12.25 -13.45
N SER A 548 2.75 -11.83 -13.94
CA SER A 548 3.20 -10.44 -13.89
C SER A 548 3.71 -9.98 -15.25
N ILE A 549 3.71 -8.68 -15.51
CA ILE A 549 4.04 -8.13 -16.82
C ILE A 549 5.32 -7.30 -16.76
N PHE A 550 6.27 -7.58 -17.65
CA PHE A 550 7.44 -6.73 -17.90
C PHE A 550 7.45 -6.32 -19.38
N ALA A 551 6.95 -5.14 -19.72
CA ALA A 551 6.61 -4.81 -21.11
C ALA A 551 7.11 -3.45 -21.62
N GLU A 552 7.51 -3.37 -22.88
CA GLU A 552 7.82 -2.12 -23.58
C GLU A 552 8.91 -1.27 -22.90
N ASN A 553 9.76 -1.87 -22.05
CA ASN A 553 10.82 -1.16 -21.37
C ASN A 553 12.03 -0.97 -22.29
N LEU A 554 12.72 0.16 -22.15
CA LEU A 554 13.99 0.44 -22.81
C LEU A 554 15.14 0.15 -21.83
N LEU A 555 15.94 -0.87 -22.12
CA LEU A 555 17.06 -1.33 -21.30
C LEU A 555 18.37 -1.00 -21.98
N LYS A 556 19.08 0.03 -21.50
CA LYS A 556 20.41 0.38 -22.01
C LYS A 556 21.44 -0.23 -21.08
N THR A 557 22.29 -1.11 -21.60
CA THR A 557 23.43 -1.71 -20.86
C THR A 557 23.11 -2.36 -19.50
N ILE A 558 21.85 -2.71 -19.25
CA ILE A 558 21.36 -3.41 -18.05
C ILE A 558 20.53 -4.63 -18.45
N ARG A 559 20.67 -5.74 -17.72
CA ARG A 559 19.90 -6.97 -17.96
C ARG A 559 18.80 -7.13 -16.91
N TYR A 560 17.98 -8.16 -17.08
CA TYR A 560 16.99 -8.58 -16.09
C TYR A 560 17.00 -10.11 -15.93
N TYR A 561 16.58 -10.57 -14.75
CA TYR A 561 16.37 -11.98 -14.43
C TYR A 561 14.99 -12.16 -13.82
N THR A 562 14.36 -13.30 -14.10
CA THR A 562 13.03 -13.63 -13.60
C THR A 562 13.09 -14.84 -12.69
N THR A 563 12.35 -14.81 -11.59
CA THR A 563 12.23 -15.94 -10.64
C THR A 563 10.77 -16.15 -10.25
N LYS A 564 10.45 -17.36 -9.77
CA LYS A 564 9.11 -17.71 -9.27
C LYS A 564 9.20 -18.08 -7.81
N ASN A 565 8.17 -17.74 -7.03
CA ASN A 565 8.07 -18.18 -5.64
C ASN A 565 7.93 -19.70 -5.51
N ASP A 566 7.23 -20.33 -6.46
CA ASP A 566 7.15 -21.78 -6.62
C ASP A 566 7.69 -22.13 -8.02
N THR A 567 8.81 -22.85 -8.06
CA THR A 567 9.50 -23.21 -9.32
C THR A 567 8.71 -24.21 -10.17
N SER A 568 7.74 -24.91 -9.59
CA SER A 568 6.85 -25.85 -10.29
C SER A 568 5.61 -25.19 -10.90
N ALA A 569 5.33 -23.94 -10.54
CA ALA A 569 4.15 -23.23 -10.98
C ALA A 569 4.21 -22.77 -12.44
N ALA A 570 3.04 -22.69 -13.07
CA ALA A 570 2.86 -22.30 -14.46
C ALA A 570 2.71 -20.78 -14.67
N TYR A 571 2.40 -19.99 -13.64
CA TYR A 571 2.44 -18.53 -13.73
C TYR A 571 3.86 -18.06 -14.04
N GLU A 572 4.02 -16.91 -14.68
CA GLU A 572 5.36 -16.38 -15.03
C GLU A 572 5.39 -14.86 -15.15
N VAL A 573 6.60 -14.33 -15.35
CA VAL A 573 6.83 -12.94 -15.76
C VAL A 573 6.77 -12.88 -17.29
N HIS A 574 5.73 -12.26 -17.82
CA HIS A 574 5.49 -12.10 -19.26
C HIS A 574 6.31 -10.93 -19.79
N ALA A 575 7.42 -11.23 -20.48
CA ALA A 575 8.26 -10.24 -21.14
C ALA A 575 7.72 -9.89 -22.52
N ILE A 576 7.29 -8.64 -22.74
CA ILE A 576 6.59 -8.23 -23.97
C ILE A 576 7.28 -7.00 -24.58
N ASN A 577 7.78 -7.08 -25.82
CA ASN A 577 8.28 -5.92 -26.57
C ASN A 577 9.34 -5.04 -25.85
N ASN A 578 10.15 -5.60 -24.94
CA ASN A 578 11.26 -4.86 -24.33
C ASN A 578 12.38 -4.64 -25.36
N THR A 579 12.98 -3.45 -25.34
CA THR A 579 14.10 -3.09 -26.22
C THR A 579 15.40 -3.09 -25.42
N LEU A 580 16.36 -3.92 -25.82
CA LEU A 580 17.70 -3.94 -25.24
C LEU A 580 18.66 -3.21 -26.19
N VAL A 581 19.40 -2.22 -25.67
CA VAL A 581 20.36 -1.38 -26.41
C VAL A 581 21.75 -1.47 -25.81
#